data_AF-A0A843BG29-F1
#
_entry.id   AF-A0A843BG29-F1
#
_cell.length_a   1.000
_cell.length_b   1.000
_cell.length_c   1.000
_cell.angle_alpha   90.00
_cell.angle_beta   90.00
_cell.angle_gamma   90.00
#
_symmetry.space_group_name_H-M   'P 1'
#
loop_
_entity.id
_entity.type
_entity.pdbx_description
1 polymer ?
#
loop_
_entity_poly.entity_id
_entity_poly.type
_entity_poly.pdbx_seq_one_letter_code
_entity_poly.pdbx_strand_id
1 'polypeptide(L)'
;MSWVRLNMRFPGTCLECGKRINLGEQGLWARGVGVKHVECAERSAGQGPDIACAVCGGPAGCGTCELADSCDTKKVSQLCICRGCNTGDAMAKYVGAVARKFPSLRGDGIGAPSWGAAEGRPRGIT
;
A
#
# COMPACT_ATOMS: atom_id res chain seq x y z
N MET A 1 2.52 -17.13 -8.11
CA MET A 1 3.28 -16.95 -9.36
C MET A 1 4.75 -16.75 -8.98
N SER A 2 5.63 -17.68 -9.32
CA SER A 2 7.04 -17.66 -8.90
C SER A 2 7.93 -17.11 -10.03
N TRP A 3 8.65 -16.04 -9.75
CA TRP A 3 9.69 -15.51 -10.63
C TRP A 3 10.96 -16.34 -10.47
N VAL A 4 11.55 -16.81 -11.57
CA VAL A 4 12.78 -17.60 -11.59
C VAL A 4 13.92 -16.75 -12.13
N ARG A 5 15.04 -16.69 -11.41
CA ARG A 5 16.27 -16.03 -11.87
C ARG A 5 16.98 -16.95 -12.88
N LEU A 6 17.20 -16.45 -14.08
CA LEU A 6 17.84 -17.20 -15.18
C LEU A 6 18.80 -16.27 -15.94
N ASN A 7 19.89 -16.83 -16.47
CA ASN A 7 20.72 -16.13 -17.44
C ASN A 7 20.03 -16.16 -18.80
N MET A 8 19.90 -14.99 -19.42
CA MET A 8 19.17 -14.84 -20.66
C MET A 8 19.95 -15.43 -21.83
N ARG A 9 19.45 -16.55 -22.35
CA ARG A 9 19.97 -17.20 -23.57
C ARG A 9 19.43 -16.56 -24.85
N PHE A 10 18.35 -15.80 -24.77
CA PHE A 10 17.73 -15.08 -25.87
C PHE A 10 17.44 -13.64 -25.47
N PRO A 11 17.54 -12.67 -26.38
CA PRO A 11 17.18 -11.29 -26.08
C PRO A 11 15.68 -11.20 -25.81
N GLY A 12 15.30 -10.57 -24.70
CA GLY A 12 13.91 -10.35 -24.31
C GLY A 12 13.65 -8.88 -23.99
N THR A 13 12.39 -8.44 -24.04
CA THR A 13 12.03 -7.07 -23.63
C THR A 13 11.55 -7.09 -22.19
N CYS A 14 12.11 -6.23 -21.35
CA CYS A 14 11.69 -6.08 -19.96
C CYS A 14 10.31 -5.45 -19.89
N LEU A 15 9.39 -6.10 -19.18
CA LEU A 15 8.02 -5.62 -18.99
C LEU A 15 7.93 -4.31 -18.18
N GLU A 16 8.88 -4.05 -17.29
CA GLU A 16 8.85 -2.88 -16.38
C GLU A 16 9.40 -1.61 -17.03
N CYS A 17 10.42 -1.72 -17.88
CA CYS A 17 11.12 -0.57 -18.44
C CYS A 17 11.09 -0.49 -19.97
N GLY A 18 10.54 -1.50 -20.65
CA GLY A 18 10.50 -1.58 -22.11
C GLY A 18 11.86 -1.74 -22.79
N LYS A 19 12.96 -1.79 -22.04
CA LYS A 19 14.31 -1.98 -22.57
C LYS A 19 14.58 -3.45 -22.87
N ARG A 20 15.46 -3.70 -23.86
CA ARG A 20 15.91 -5.04 -24.21
C ARG A 20 16.94 -5.54 -23.18
N ILE A 21 16.76 -6.79 -22.74
CA ILE A 21 17.69 -7.55 -21.90
C ILE A 21 18.68 -8.25 -22.82
N ASN A 22 19.98 -8.07 -22.58
CA ASN A 22 21.03 -8.61 -23.44
C ASN A 22 21.31 -10.10 -23.17
N LEU A 23 21.97 -10.74 -24.14
CA LEU A 23 22.44 -12.12 -24.03
C LEU A 23 23.48 -12.22 -22.91
N GLY A 24 23.28 -13.15 -21.98
CA GLY A 24 24.16 -13.35 -20.83
C GLY A 24 23.84 -12.50 -19.60
N GLU A 25 22.91 -11.55 -19.68
CA GLU A 25 22.43 -10.81 -18.50
C GLU A 25 21.48 -11.66 -17.64
N GLN A 26 21.41 -11.36 -16.35
CA GLN A 26 20.46 -11.99 -15.42
C GLN A 26 19.07 -11.36 -15.55
N GLY A 27 18.07 -12.20 -15.80
CA GLY A 27 16.66 -11.82 -15.87
C GLY A 27 15.79 -12.63 -14.91
N LEU A 28 14.67 -12.05 -14.51
CA LEU A 28 13.59 -12.74 -13.82
C LEU A 28 12.52 -13.11 -14.85
N TRP A 29 12.29 -14.41 -15.01
CA TRP A 29 11.28 -14.94 -15.92
C TRP A 29 10.14 -15.59 -15.15
N ALA A 30 8.92 -15.39 -15.63
CA ALA A 30 7.72 -16.05 -15.11
C ALA A 30 6.88 -16.61 -16.27
N ARG A 31 6.46 -17.87 -16.11
CA ARG A 31 5.66 -18.59 -17.11
C ARG A 31 4.36 -17.84 -17.40
N GLY A 32 4.13 -17.47 -18.66
CA GLY A 32 2.91 -16.79 -19.12
C GLY A 32 2.86 -15.28 -18.85
N VAL A 33 3.89 -14.71 -18.20
CA VAL A 33 3.98 -13.25 -17.95
C VAL A 33 5.04 -12.63 -18.86
N GLY A 34 6.25 -13.20 -18.85
CA GLY A 34 7.38 -12.70 -19.63
C GLY A 34 8.63 -12.56 -18.77
N VAL A 35 9.47 -11.58 -19.11
CA VAL A 35 10.78 -11.36 -18.48
C VAL A 35 10.96 -9.92 -18.03
N LYS A 36 11.70 -9.72 -16.94
CA LYS A 36 12.15 -8.39 -16.49
C LYS A 36 13.58 -8.43 -15.98
N HIS A 37 14.26 -7.29 -15.93
CA HIS A 37 15.58 -7.19 -15.30
C HIS A 37 15.50 -7.48 -13.80
N VAL A 38 16.55 -8.05 -13.23
CA VAL A 38 16.68 -8.23 -11.77
C VAL A 38 16.57 -6.87 -11.07
N GLU A 39 17.29 -5.86 -11.56
CA GLU A 39 17.24 -4.50 -11.01
C GLU A 39 15.87 -3.83 -11.18
N CYS A 40 15.14 -4.11 -12.26
CA CYS A 40 13.78 -3.58 -12.43
C CYS A 40 12.82 -4.22 -11.43
N ALA A 41 12.97 -5.52 -11.16
CA ALA A 41 12.19 -6.19 -10.13
C ALA A 41 12.53 -5.66 -8.74
N GLU A 42 13.82 -5.44 -8.46
CA GLU A 42 14.30 -4.89 -7.20
C GLU A 42 13.95 -3.41 -7.03
N ARG A 43 13.87 -2.62 -8.11
CA ARG A 43 13.38 -1.24 -8.08
C ARG A 43 11.87 -1.18 -7.83
N SER A 44 11.11 -2.05 -8.47
CA SER A 44 9.67 -2.21 -8.19
C SER A 44 9.40 -2.80 -6.80
N ALA A 45 10.40 -3.41 -6.15
CA ALA A 45 10.32 -3.93 -4.77
C ALA A 45 10.97 -3.00 -3.72
N GLY A 46 11.86 -2.09 -4.16
CA GLY A 46 12.62 -1.13 -3.36
C GLY A 46 11.95 0.24 -3.30
N GLN A 47 11.00 0.51 -4.19
CA GLN A 47 9.79 1.23 -3.80
C GLN A 47 8.94 0.18 -3.09
N GLY A 48 9.07 0.10 -1.76
CA GLY A 48 8.26 -0.82 -0.95
C GLY A 48 6.80 -0.71 -1.37
N PRO A 49 6.01 -1.80 -1.33
CA PRO A 49 4.67 -1.83 -1.91
C PRO A 49 3.93 -0.58 -1.43
N ASP A 50 3.63 0.34 -2.35
CA ASP A 50 2.95 1.57 -1.98
C ASP A 50 1.63 1.12 -1.32
N ILE A 51 1.59 1.22 0.00
CA ILE A 51 0.45 0.78 0.78
C ILE A 51 -0.62 1.81 0.50
N ALA A 52 -1.70 1.40 -0.15
CA ALA A 52 -2.79 2.32 -0.42
C ALA A 52 -3.32 2.91 0.91
N CYS A 53 -3.46 4.23 0.95
CA CYS A 53 -4.05 4.94 2.08
C CYS A 53 -5.44 4.35 2.37
N ALA A 54 -5.70 3.98 3.62
CA ALA A 54 -6.99 3.42 4.00
C ALA A 54 -8.14 4.40 3.74
N VAL A 55 -7.89 5.71 3.86
CA VAL A 55 -8.88 6.79 3.76
C VAL A 55 -9.14 7.22 2.32
N CYS A 56 -8.10 7.60 1.56
CA CYS A 56 -8.26 8.14 0.21
C CYS A 56 -7.84 7.18 -0.92
N GLY A 57 -7.23 6.04 -0.61
CA GLY A 57 -6.72 5.09 -1.60
C GLY A 57 -5.45 5.53 -2.35
N GLY A 58 -4.94 6.75 -2.10
CA GLY A 58 -3.69 7.23 -2.68
C GLY A 58 -2.45 6.49 -2.15
N PRO A 59 -1.28 6.65 -2.80
CA PRO A 59 -0.05 5.99 -2.37
C PRO A 59 0.37 6.47 -0.97
N ALA A 60 0.64 5.53 -0.06
CA ALA A 60 1.15 5.80 1.28
C ALA A 60 2.21 4.76 1.66
N GLY A 61 3.10 5.07 2.61
CA GLY A 61 4.11 4.13 3.06
C GLY A 61 5.22 3.83 2.04
N CYS A 62 5.63 4.79 1.22
CA CYS A 62 6.79 4.58 0.35
C CYS A 62 8.08 4.48 1.18
N GLY A 63 9.07 3.71 0.69
CA GLY A 63 10.39 3.56 1.34
C GLY A 63 11.23 4.84 1.38
N THR A 64 10.74 5.92 0.75
CA THR A 64 11.36 7.26 0.72
C THR A 64 10.49 8.31 1.44
N CYS A 65 9.44 7.88 2.14
CA CYS A 65 8.57 8.74 2.93
C CYS A 65 9.34 9.33 4.12
N GLU A 66 9.00 10.54 4.55
CA GLU A 66 9.51 11.15 5.80
C GLU A 66 9.24 10.28 7.05
N LEU A 67 8.31 9.32 6.94
CA LEU A 67 7.99 8.36 7.99
C LEU A 67 8.75 7.04 7.85
N ALA A 68 9.57 6.85 6.82
CA ALA A 68 10.28 5.59 6.55
C ALA A 68 11.20 5.17 7.71
N ASP A 69 11.76 6.14 8.44
CA ASP A 69 12.62 5.87 9.60
C ASP A 69 11.85 5.28 10.80
N SER A 70 10.55 5.57 10.90
CA SER A 70 9.69 5.13 12.02
C SER A 70 8.64 4.09 11.63
N CYS A 71 8.44 3.88 10.33
CA CYS A 71 7.41 3.00 9.77
C CYS A 71 8.06 1.95 8.86
N ASP A 72 8.46 0.82 9.46
CA ASP A 72 8.97 -0.34 8.74
C ASP A 72 7.82 -1.11 8.09
N THR A 73 7.55 -0.82 6.81
CA THR A 73 6.45 -1.43 6.03
C THR A 73 6.53 -2.94 5.89
N LYS A 74 7.69 -3.55 6.20
CA LYS A 74 7.84 -5.01 6.23
C LYS A 74 7.38 -5.62 7.57
N LYS A 75 7.31 -4.81 8.63
CA LYS A 75 6.90 -5.22 9.98
C LYS A 75 5.49 -4.75 10.35
N VAL A 76 5.05 -3.60 9.84
CA VAL A 76 3.71 -3.06 10.15
C VAL A 76 2.61 -3.57 9.20
N SER A 77 1.36 -3.32 9.59
CA SER A 77 0.17 -3.70 8.84
C SER A 77 0.21 -3.19 7.39
N GLN A 78 -0.36 -3.98 6.46
CA GLN A 78 -0.56 -3.60 5.04
C GLN A 78 -1.66 -2.53 4.84
N LEU A 79 -1.84 -1.66 5.83
CA LEU A 79 -2.76 -0.53 5.86
C LEU A 79 -1.98 0.68 6.37
N CYS A 80 -2.09 1.80 5.67
CA CYS A 80 -1.38 3.04 5.99
C CYS A 80 -2.31 4.25 5.84
N ILE A 81 -1.94 5.39 6.41
CA ILE A 81 -2.61 6.68 6.22
C ILE A 81 -1.61 7.67 5.61
N CYS A 82 -1.98 8.34 4.52
CA CYS A 82 -1.12 9.34 3.90
C CYS A 82 -1.11 10.65 4.72
N ARG A 83 -0.06 11.46 4.57
CA ARG A 83 0.12 12.72 5.29
C ARG A 83 -1.07 13.67 5.13
N GLY A 84 -1.64 13.77 3.92
CA GLY A 84 -2.79 14.63 3.66
C GLY A 84 -4.04 14.21 4.44
N CYS A 85 -4.21 12.91 4.70
CA CYS A 85 -5.31 12.38 5.52
C CYS A 85 -4.99 12.39 7.02
N ASN A 86 -3.73 12.57 7.41
CA ASN A 86 -3.30 12.61 8.81
C ASN A 86 -3.59 13.97 9.48
N THR A 87 -4.80 14.49 9.32
CA THR A 87 -5.21 15.81 9.80
C THR A 87 -6.43 15.73 10.73
N GLY A 88 -6.35 16.40 11.89
CA GLY A 88 -7.42 16.47 12.89
C GLY A 88 -7.84 15.08 13.37
N ASP A 89 -9.09 14.70 13.08
CA ASP A 89 -9.70 13.40 13.37
C ASP A 89 -9.18 12.24 12.49
N ALA A 90 -7.87 12.19 12.25
CA ALA A 90 -7.21 11.20 11.39
C ALA A 90 -7.53 9.77 11.81
N MET A 91 -7.56 9.50 13.12
CA MET A 91 -7.86 8.17 13.67
C MET A 91 -9.32 7.76 13.42
N ALA A 92 -10.29 8.66 13.62
CA ALA A 92 -11.69 8.37 13.38
C ALA A 92 -11.95 8.09 11.88
N LYS A 93 -11.33 8.88 10.99
CA LYS A 93 -11.38 8.66 9.53
C LYS A 93 -10.75 7.32 9.15
N TYR A 94 -9.62 6.98 9.74
CA TYR A 94 -8.92 5.72 9.51
C TYR A 94 -9.77 4.51 9.95
N VAL A 95 -10.24 4.49 11.20
CA VAL A 95 -11.08 3.39 11.74
C VAL A 95 -12.35 3.24 10.92
N GLY A 96 -13.02 4.35 10.58
CA GLY A 96 -14.20 4.33 9.72
C GLY A 96 -13.94 3.75 8.33
N ALA A 97 -12.79 4.07 7.72
CA ALA A 97 -12.42 3.53 6.41
C ALA A 97 -12.04 2.04 6.46
N VAL A 98 -11.31 1.62 7.51
CA VAL A 98 -10.96 0.21 7.74
C VAL A 98 -12.21 -0.64 8.01
N ALA A 99 -13.14 -0.16 8.85
CA ALA A 99 -14.40 -0.85 9.13
C ALA A 99 -15.26 -1.03 7.87
N ARG A 100 -15.20 -0.10 6.92
CA ARG A 100 -15.85 -0.25 5.60
C ARG A 100 -15.17 -1.31 4.74
N LYS A 101 -13.84 -1.35 4.72
CA LYS A 101 -13.06 -2.32 3.92
C LYS A 101 -13.11 -3.74 4.47
N PHE A 102 -13.26 -3.91 5.79
CA PHE A 102 -13.29 -5.21 6.44
C PHE A 102 -14.58 -5.38 7.25
N PRO A 103 -15.70 -5.72 6.58
CA PRO A 103 -16.98 -5.96 7.25
C PRO A 103 -16.90 -7.00 8.37
N SER A 104 -16.03 -8.00 8.23
CA SER A 104 -15.84 -9.08 9.23
C SER A 104 -15.22 -8.62 10.55
N LEU A 105 -14.64 -7.42 10.60
CA LEU A 105 -14.14 -6.81 11.85
C LEU A 105 -15.21 -6.01 12.60
N ARG A 106 -16.40 -5.82 12.01
CA ARG A 106 -17.58 -5.30 12.71
C ARG A 106 -18.26 -6.44 13.48
N GLY A 107 -17.61 -6.90 14.54
CA GLY A 107 -18.34 -7.55 15.63
C GLY A 107 -18.99 -6.47 16.50
N ASP A 108 -20.16 -6.76 17.06
CA ASP A 108 -21.04 -5.90 17.90
C ASP A 108 -20.40 -5.27 19.17
N GLY A 109 -19.08 -5.13 19.23
CA GLY A 109 -18.32 -4.57 20.35
C GLY A 109 -17.50 -3.32 20.04
N ILE A 110 -17.44 -2.85 18.79
CA ILE A 110 -16.84 -1.53 18.48
C ILE A 110 -17.97 -0.51 18.49
N GLY A 111 -18.40 -0.16 19.70
CA GLY A 111 -19.19 1.05 19.92
C GLY A 111 -18.50 2.22 19.25
N ALA A 112 -19.30 3.11 18.64
CA ALA A 112 -18.84 4.40 18.16
C ALA A 112 -17.87 5.01 19.20
N PRO A 113 -16.73 5.57 18.79
CA PRO A 113 -15.81 6.19 19.75
C PRO A 113 -16.58 7.23 20.55
N SER A 114 -16.86 6.93 21.82
CA SER A 114 -17.40 7.86 22.79
C SER A 114 -16.28 8.80 23.23
N TRP A 115 -15.79 9.63 22.32
CA TRP A 115 -14.83 10.67 22.62
C TRP A 115 -15.43 12.00 22.18
N GLY A 116 -16.10 12.64 23.14
CA GLY A 116 -16.37 14.07 23.24
C GLY A 116 -16.78 14.81 21.97
N ALA A 117 -18.08 14.88 21.69
CA ALA A 117 -18.64 15.94 20.86
C ALA A 117 -19.98 16.42 21.47
N ALA A 118 -19.84 17.45 22.30
CA ALA A 118 -20.80 18.52 22.59
C ALA A 118 -22.29 18.20 22.43
N GLU A 119 -22.95 18.00 23.57
CA GLU A 119 -24.40 18.07 23.68
C GLU A 119 -24.86 19.53 23.52
N GLY A 120 -25.15 19.93 22.29
CA GLY A 120 -25.77 21.20 21.94
C GLY A 120 -26.93 20.99 20.96
N ARG A 121 -27.97 20.26 21.37
CA ARG A 121 -29.20 20.10 20.59
C ARG A 121 -30.04 21.37 20.72
N PRO A 122 -30.36 22.12 19.65
CA PRO A 122 -31.39 23.15 19.74
C PRO A 122 -32.73 22.46 19.98
N ARG A 123 -33.42 22.90 21.03
CA ARG A 123 -34.81 22.53 21.30
C ARG A 123 -35.68 23.10 20.17
N GLY A 124 -36.20 22.21 19.33
CA GLY A 124 -37.27 22.51 18.41
C GLY A 124 -38.38 21.48 18.60
N ILE A 125 -39.34 21.79 19.45
CA ILE A 125 -40.67 21.17 19.43
C ILE A 125 -41.70 22.29 19.43
N THR A 126 -42.62 22.16 18.46
CA THR A 126 -43.88 22.88 18.19
C THR A 126 -43.80 24.38 17.90
#